data_AF-A0A354B1D0-F1
#
_entry.id   AF-A0A354B1D0-F1
#
_cell.length_a   1.000
_cell.length_b   1.000
_cell.length_c   1.000
_cell.angle_alpha   90.00
_cell.angle_beta   90.00
_cell.angle_gamma   90.00
#
_symmetry.space_group_name_H-M   'P 1'
#
loop_
_entity.id
_entity.type
_entity.pdbx_description
1 polymer ?
#
loop_
_entity_poly.entity_id
_entity_poly.type
_entity_poly.pdbx_seq_one_letter_code
_entity_poly.pdbx_strand_id
1 'polypeptide(L)'
;WLPDAMEGPTPISALIHAATMVAAGVFLVARLQPVYEAFPAVNLVIAVVGTITLFLGATIALTQMDLKKGLAYSTVSQLGY
;
A
#
# COMPACT_ATOMS: atom_id res chain seq x y z
N TRP A 1 -11.24 0.18 1.19
CA TRP A 1 -10.88 1.18 2.22
C TRP A 1 -10.00 2.28 1.65
N LEU A 2 -8.83 1.95 1.04
CA LEU A 2 -7.91 2.98 0.56
C LEU A 2 -8.46 3.80 -0.63
N PRO A 3 -9.10 3.20 -1.65
CA PRO A 3 -9.77 3.98 -2.70
C PRO A 3 -10.96 4.80 -2.17
N ASP A 4 -11.64 4.30 -1.14
CA ASP A 4 -12.80 4.97 -0.51
C ASP A 4 -12.36 6.21 0.28
N ALA A 5 -11.11 6.24 0.77
CA ALA A 5 -10.53 7.42 1.44
C ALA A 5 -10.38 8.65 0.50
N MET A 6 -10.64 8.48 -0.80
CA MET A 6 -10.70 9.57 -1.77
C MET A 6 -12.01 10.37 -1.74
N GLU A 7 -13.02 9.91 -0.98
CA GLU A 7 -14.22 10.70 -0.68
C GLU A 7 -13.89 11.94 0.17
N GLY A 8 -12.77 11.91 0.91
CA GLY A 8 -12.30 13.03 1.69
C GLY A 8 -11.78 14.22 0.85
N PRO A 9 -11.58 15.39 1.50
CA PRO A 9 -10.88 16.51 0.90
C PRO A 9 -9.48 16.09 0.40
N THR A 10 -9.10 16.59 -0.78
CA THR A 10 -7.84 16.23 -1.44
C THR A 10 -6.59 16.33 -0.56
N PRO A 11 -6.43 17.35 0.32
CA PRO A 11 -5.28 17.41 1.22
C PRO A 11 -5.23 16.28 2.26
N ILE A 12 -6.40 15.82 2.73
CA ILE A 12 -6.51 14.76 3.73
C ILE A 12 -6.19 13.41 3.09
N SER A 13 -6.75 13.14 1.92
CA SER A 13 -6.43 11.93 1.17
C SER A 13 -4.94 11.90 0.80
N ALA A 14 -4.34 13.02 0.39
CA ALA A 14 -2.90 13.09 0.13
C ALA A 14 -2.06 12.74 1.37
N LEU A 15 -2.40 13.28 2.54
CA LEU A 15 -1.67 13.00 3.78
C LEU A 15 -1.72 11.51 4.16
N ILE A 16 -2.91 10.90 4.06
CA ILE A 16 -3.15 9.49 4.39
C ILE A 16 -2.40 8.56 3.43
N HIS A 17 -2.41 8.88 2.13
CA HIS A 17 -1.84 8.04 1.08
C HIS A 17 -0.33 8.20 0.92
N ALA A 18 0.26 9.31 1.36
CA ALA A 18 1.69 9.55 1.17
C ALA A 18 2.51 9.48 2.46
N ALA A 19 2.01 10.06 3.56
CA ALA A 19 2.88 10.43 4.67
C ALA A 19 2.60 9.68 5.98
N THR A 20 1.35 9.27 6.25
CA THR A 20 0.97 8.80 7.60
C THR A 20 0.56 7.34 7.65
N MET A 21 -0.70 7.04 7.31
CA MET A 21 -1.28 5.72 7.60
C MET A 21 -0.59 4.59 6.86
N VAL A 22 -0.27 4.79 5.59
CA VAL A 22 0.36 3.73 4.79
C VAL A 22 1.84 3.53 5.16
N ALA A 23 2.55 4.60 5.52
CA ALA A 23 3.94 4.55 5.96
C ALA A 23 4.09 3.82 7.31
N ALA A 24 3.09 3.93 8.18
CA ALA A 24 3.08 3.23 9.46
C ALA A 24 3.14 1.70 9.32
N GLY A 25 2.47 1.14 8.30
CA GLY A 25 2.53 -0.30 8.01
C GLY A 25 3.93 -0.78 7.64
N VAL A 26 4.58 -0.08 6.70
CA VAL A 26 5.96 -0.39 6.27
C VAL A 26 6.94 -0.19 7.42
N PHE A 27 6.76 0.88 8.21
CA PHE A 27 7.57 1.14 9.40
C PHE A 27 7.50 -0.02 10.40
N LEU A 28 6.31 -0.56 10.67
CA LEU A 28 6.15 -1.70 11.57
C LEU A 28 6.88 -2.94 11.05
N VAL A 29 6.75 -3.25 9.75
CA VAL A 29 7.45 -4.39 9.14
C VAL A 29 8.96 -4.21 9.27
N ALA A 30 9.49 -3.04 8.93
CA ALA A 30 10.91 -2.75 9.08
C ALA A 30 11.38 -2.84 10.54
N ARG A 31 10.59 -2.34 11.49
CA ARG A 31 10.95 -2.34 12.91
C ARG A 31 10.94 -3.74 13.52
N LEU A 32 10.08 -4.62 13.03
CA LEU A 32 9.98 -6.01 13.47
C LEU A 32 10.93 -6.95 12.70
N GLN A 33 11.80 -6.43 11.83
CA GLN A 33 12.74 -7.26 11.09
C GLN A 33 13.57 -8.23 11.98
N PRO A 34 14.10 -7.83 13.16
CA PRO A 34 14.81 -8.76 14.04
C PRO A 34 13.94 -9.92 14.54
N VAL A 35 12.61 -9.75 14.59
CA VAL A 35 11.66 -10.82 14.93
C VAL A 35 11.48 -11.76 13.73
N TYR A 36 11.37 -11.22 12.52
CA TYR A 36 11.16 -12.00 11.31
C TYR A 36 12.37 -12.82 10.87
N GLU A 37 13.58 -12.44 11.29
CA GLU A 37 14.81 -13.23 11.04
C GLU A 37 14.70 -14.67 11.57
N ALA A 38 13.99 -14.87 12.68
CA ALA A 38 13.73 -16.20 13.24
C ALA A 38 12.71 -17.03 12.43
N PHE A 39 11.96 -16.40 11.51
CA PHE A 39 10.88 -17.04 10.76
C PHE A 39 10.95 -16.70 9.25
N PRO A 40 11.84 -17.36 8.47
CA PRO A 40 12.03 -17.08 7.05
C PRO A 40 10.75 -17.18 6.20
N ALA A 41 9.83 -18.07 6.57
CA ALA A 41 8.54 -18.21 5.90
C ALA A 41 7.67 -16.94 5.97
N VAL A 42 7.79 -16.16 7.06
CA VAL A 42 7.04 -14.89 7.21
C VAL A 42 7.53 -13.86 6.18
N ASN A 43 8.84 -13.76 5.96
CA ASN A 43 9.40 -12.89 4.93
C ASN A 43 8.92 -13.27 3.53
N LEU A 44 8.83 -14.57 3.23
CA LEU A 44 8.27 -15.04 1.96
C LEU A 44 6.78 -14.64 1.83
N VAL A 45 5.99 -14.79 2.89
CA VAL A 45 4.58 -14.38 2.89
C VAL A 45 4.45 -12.88 2.65
N ILE A 46 5.25 -12.05 3.33
CA ILE A 46 5.26 -10.59 3.12
C ILE A 46 5.58 -10.26 1.66
N ALA A 47 6.61 -10.89 1.08
CA ALA A 47 7.01 -10.68 -0.31
C ALA A 47 5.91 -11.10 -1.30
N VAL A 48 5.25 -12.25 -1.07
CA VAL A 48 4.16 -12.73 -1.93
C VAL A 48 2.94 -11.80 -1.84
N VAL A 49 2.55 -11.40 -0.63
CA VAL A 49 1.42 -10.47 -0.43
C VAL A 49 1.74 -9.11 -1.05
N GLY A 50 2.97 -8.60 -0.91
CA GLY A 50 3.43 -7.38 -1.56
C GLY A 50 3.35 -7.48 -3.09
N THR A 51 3.85 -8.57 -3.66
CA THR A 51 3.83 -8.82 -5.12
C THR A 51 2.40 -8.91 -5.67
N ILE A 52 1.49 -9.59 -4.97
CA ILE A 52 0.08 -9.64 -5.39
C ILE A 52 -0.55 -8.25 -5.29
N THR A 53 -0.28 -7.53 -4.19
CA THR A 53 -0.82 -6.18 -3.95
C THR A 53 -0.33 -5.19 -5.02
N LEU A 54 0.96 -5.23 -5.38
CA LEU A 54 1.52 -4.34 -6.39
C LEU A 54 0.91 -4.60 -7.76
N PHE A 55 0.79 -5.87 -8.15
CA PHE A 55 0.25 -6.25 -9.44
C PHE A 55 -1.24 -5.88 -9.57
N LEU A 56 -2.04 -6.19 -8.55
CA LEU A 56 -3.46 -5.83 -8.54
C LEU A 56 -3.66 -4.31 -8.49
N GLY A 57 -2.88 -3.59 -7.69
CA GLY A 57 -2.94 -2.12 -7.63
C GLY A 57 -2.66 -1.47 -8.98
N ALA A 58 -1.57 -1.88 -9.64
CA ALA A 58 -1.18 -1.36 -10.96
C ALA A 58 -2.23 -1.65 -12.03
N THR A 59 -2.73 -2.90 -12.10
CA THR A 59 -3.71 -3.30 -13.12
C THR A 59 -5.06 -2.59 -12.93
N ILE A 60 -5.54 -2.46 -11.69
CA ILE A 60 -6.81 -1.77 -11.41
C ILE A 60 -6.69 -0.27 -11.68
N ALA A 61 -5.55 0.37 -11.34
CA ALA A 61 -5.30 1.79 -11.58
C ALA A 61 -5.50 2.20 -13.05
N LEU A 62 -5.07 1.35 -14.00
CA LEU A 62 -5.20 1.59 -15.44
C LEU A 62 -6.65 1.66 -15.93
N THR A 63 -7.59 1.08 -15.19
CA THR A 63 -9.02 1.04 -15.55
C THR A 63 -9.85 2.10 -14.84
N GLN A 64 -9.25 2.92 -13.98
CA GLN A 64 -9.99 3.93 -13.21
C GLN A 64 -10.33 5.14 -14.06
N MET A 65 -11.61 5.52 -14.06
CA MET A 65 -12.11 6.72 -14.74
C MET A 65 -12.03 7.99 -13.88
N ASP A 66 -11.83 7.83 -12.57
CA ASP A 66 -11.64 8.92 -11.62
C ASP A 66 -10.15 9.05 -11.25
N LEU A 67 -9.61 10.28 -11.38
CA LEU A 67 -8.19 10.54 -11.15
C LEU A 67 -7.78 10.22 -9.70
N LYS A 68 -8.60 10.58 -8.71
CA LYS A 68 -8.28 10.32 -7.30
C LYS A 68 -8.25 8.82 -7.04
N LYS A 69 -9.21 8.07 -7.55
CA LYS A 69 -9.22 6.61 -7.43
C LYS A 69 -8.03 5.97 -8.16
N GLY A 70 -7.67 6.46 -9.34
CA GLY A 70 -6.46 6.04 -10.05
C GLY A 70 -5.20 6.24 -9.21
N LEU A 71 -5.04 7.41 -8.59
CA LEU A 71 -3.93 7.71 -7.68
C LEU A 71 -3.98 6.87 -6.39
N ALA A 72 -5.17 6.56 -5.87
CA ALA A 72 -5.30 5.67 -4.72
C ALA A 72 -4.77 4.27 -5.02
N TYR A 73 -5.12 3.70 -6.19
CA TYR A 73 -4.63 2.39 -6.60
C TYR A 73 -3.15 2.40 -6.97
N SER A 74 -2.61 3.52 -7.48
CA SER A 74 -1.16 3.64 -7.64
C SER A 74 -0.45 3.65 -6.28
N THR A 75 -1.02 4.27 -5.24
CA THR A 75 -0.52 4.12 -3.86
C THR A 75 -0.57 2.67 -3.39
N VAL A 76 -1.68 1.95 -3.60
CA VAL A 76 -1.76 0.50 -3.28
C VAL A 76 -0.61 -0.25 -3.95
N SER A 77 -0.35 0.06 -5.23
CA SER A 77 0.72 -0.58 -5.97
C SER A 77 2.10 -0.30 -5.36
N GLN A 78 2.36 0.95 -4.98
CA GLN A 78 3.65 1.36 -4.41
C GLN A 78 3.89 0.79 -3.01
N LEU A 79 2.83 0.47 -2.26
CA LEU A 79 2.98 -0.18 -0.95
C LEU A 79 3.33 -1.67 -1.04
N GLY A 80 3.00 -2.30 -2.17
CA GLY A 80 3.38 -3.69 -2.41
C GLY A 80 4.80 -3.85 -2.96
N TYR A 81 5.40 -2.77 -3.48
CA TYR A 81 6.75 -2.73 -4.04
C TYR A 81 7.81 -2.58 -2.94
#